data_AF-A0A7S2MWL5-F1
#
_entry.id   AF-A0A7S2MWL5-F1
#
_cell.length_a   1.000
_cell.length_b   1.000
_cell.length_c   1.000
_cell.angle_alpha   90.00
_cell.angle_beta   90.00
_cell.angle_gamma   90.00
#
_symmetry.space_group_name_H-M   'P 1'
#
loop_
_entity.id
_entity.type
_entity.pdbx_description
1 polymer ?
#
loop_
_entity_poly.entity_id
_entity_poly.type
_entity_poly.pdbx_seq_one_letter_code
_entity_poly.pdbx_strand_id
1 'polypeptide(L)'
;GSGKSSFINTMLGLAPGSPGAAAVGVCETTMRPGCYEFPHMPSFKLWDIPGADTQEFASETYIKAMGLTHFDMVVIIVLTPYTGTERTIALELQRCGIPHFVVRSKVDIDIENNLADLDIPEHETLAAIRADMLQHDIERPYLVSSRRPHGLDLDRLMHDLVQ
;
A
#
# COMPACT_ATOMS: atom_id res chain seq x y z
N GLY A 1 1.56 -12.28 -1.97
CA GLY A 1 1.90 -10.87 -2.24
C GLY A 1 1.26 -9.90 -1.27
N SER A 2 1.75 -8.65 -1.26
CA SER A 2 1.35 -7.58 -0.33
C SER A 2 -0.01 -6.93 -0.61
N GLY A 3 -0.74 -7.37 -1.63
CA GLY A 3 -2.08 -6.83 -1.95
C GLY A 3 -2.09 -5.56 -2.81
N LYS A 4 -0.93 -5.12 -3.32
CA LYS A 4 -0.80 -3.94 -4.21
C LYS A 4 -1.80 -3.91 -5.38
N SER A 5 -1.88 -4.97 -6.17
CA SER A 5 -2.81 -5.05 -7.31
C SER A 5 -4.28 -5.02 -6.87
N SER A 6 -4.62 -5.67 -5.74
CA SER A 6 -5.97 -5.58 -5.16
C SER A 6 -6.28 -4.16 -4.69
N PHE A 7 -5.32 -3.48 -4.08
CA PHE A 7 -5.44 -2.10 -3.64
C PHE A 7 -5.67 -1.14 -4.82
N ILE A 8 -4.90 -1.27 -5.90
CA ILE A 8 -5.09 -0.51 -7.16
C ILE A 8 -6.51 -0.71 -7.69
N ASN A 9 -6.95 -1.96 -7.82
CA ASN A 9 -8.30 -2.26 -8.29
C ASN A 9 -9.37 -1.64 -7.39
N THR A 10 -9.16 -1.66 -6.07
CA THR A 10 -10.06 -1.06 -5.09
C THR A 10 -10.15 0.46 -5.29
N MET A 11 -9.01 1.14 -5.46
CA MET A 11 -8.99 2.58 -5.75
C MET A 11 -9.72 2.92 -7.06
N LEU A 12 -9.55 2.09 -8.09
CA LEU A 12 -10.20 2.28 -9.39
C LEU A 12 -11.70 1.89 -9.39
N GLY A 13 -12.21 1.32 -8.30
CA GLY A 13 -13.57 0.77 -8.25
C GLY A 13 -13.79 -0.44 -9.16
N LEU A 14 -12.73 -1.18 -9.48
CA LEU A 14 -12.75 -2.31 -10.40
C LEU A 14 -12.75 -3.64 -9.65
N ALA A 15 -13.59 -4.58 -10.10
CA ALA A 15 -13.53 -5.95 -9.64
C ALA A 15 -12.35 -6.70 -10.28
N PRO A 16 -11.69 -7.64 -9.57
CA PRO A 16 -10.62 -8.46 -10.16
C PRO A 16 -11.07 -9.15 -11.44
N GLY A 17 -10.24 -9.09 -12.49
CA GLY A 17 -10.53 -9.67 -13.81
C GLY A 17 -11.40 -8.80 -14.73
N SER A 18 -11.87 -7.64 -14.27
CA SER A 18 -12.55 -6.66 -15.14
C SER A 18 -11.58 -6.06 -16.17
N PRO A 19 -12.06 -5.59 -17.34
CA PRO A 19 -11.23 -4.85 -18.28
C PRO A 19 -10.56 -3.64 -17.60
N GLY A 20 -9.23 -3.54 -17.73
CA GLY A 20 -8.43 -2.48 -17.10
C GLY A 20 -8.02 -2.74 -15.64
N ALA A 21 -8.46 -3.84 -15.03
CA ALA A 21 -8.04 -4.21 -13.69
C ALA A 21 -6.59 -4.70 -13.67
N ALA A 22 -5.86 -4.33 -12.61
CA ALA A 22 -4.55 -4.90 -12.29
C ALA A 22 -4.67 -6.41 -12.05
N ALA A 23 -3.73 -7.17 -12.59
CA ALA A 23 -3.68 -8.62 -12.44
C ALA A 23 -3.34 -9.00 -10.98
N VAL A 24 -4.25 -9.73 -10.32
CA VAL A 24 -4.07 -10.21 -8.93
C VAL A 24 -3.60 -11.66 -8.95
N GLY A 25 -2.57 -11.98 -8.15
CA GLY A 25 -2.03 -13.33 -8.02
C GLY A 25 -1.38 -13.60 -6.66
N VAL A 26 -1.07 -14.87 -6.40
CA VAL A 26 -0.39 -15.29 -5.17
C VAL A 26 1.09 -14.86 -5.21
N CYS A 27 1.73 -15.06 -6.36
CA CYS A 27 3.08 -14.58 -6.68
C CYS A 27 3.05 -13.12 -7.16
N GLU A 28 4.20 -12.46 -7.13
CA GLU A 28 4.39 -11.15 -7.79
C GLU A 28 4.00 -11.27 -9.27
N THR A 29 3.01 -10.48 -9.69
CA THR A 29 2.47 -10.47 -11.06
C THR A 29 3.03 -9.34 -11.91
N THR A 30 3.68 -8.34 -11.30
CA THR A 30 4.11 -7.10 -11.95
C THR A 30 5.63 -7.07 -12.11
N MET A 31 6.12 -7.33 -13.33
CA MET A 31 7.56 -7.29 -13.66
C MET A 31 8.01 -5.96 -14.29
N ARG A 32 7.05 -5.10 -14.67
CA ARG A 32 7.28 -3.79 -15.28
C ARG A 32 6.26 -2.78 -14.73
N PRO A 33 6.61 -1.49 -14.59
CA PRO A 33 5.66 -0.46 -14.19
C PRO A 33 4.40 -0.45 -15.07
N GLY A 34 3.22 -0.46 -14.44
CA GLY A 34 1.93 -0.37 -15.10
C GLY A 34 1.20 0.91 -14.72
N CYS A 35 0.68 1.67 -15.70
CA CYS A 35 -0.08 2.89 -15.45
C CYS A 35 -1.59 2.62 -15.52
N TYR A 36 -2.33 3.12 -14.53
CA TYR A 36 -3.78 3.05 -14.43
C TYR A 36 -4.35 4.46 -14.29
N GLU A 37 -5.36 4.76 -15.10
CA GLU A 37 -6.01 6.07 -15.13
C GLU A 37 -7.39 6.00 -14.46
N PHE A 38 -7.74 7.03 -13.70
CA PHE A 38 -9.07 7.14 -13.12
C PHE A 38 -10.04 7.66 -14.19
N PRO A 39 -11.17 6.97 -14.45
CA PRO A 39 -12.14 7.40 -15.47
C PRO A 39 -12.66 8.84 -15.28
N HIS A 40 -12.72 9.29 -14.02
CA HIS A 40 -13.26 10.59 -13.64
C HIS A 40 -12.19 11.63 -13.27
N MET A 41 -10.90 11.24 -13.25
CA MET A 41 -9.77 12.13 -12.91
C MET A 41 -8.56 11.84 -13.81
N PRO A 42 -8.58 12.26 -15.09
CA PRO A 42 -7.54 11.90 -16.08
C PRO A 42 -6.15 12.44 -15.75
N SER A 43 -6.07 13.49 -14.93
CA SER A 43 -4.81 14.05 -14.44
C SER A 43 -4.16 13.22 -13.33
N PHE A 44 -4.92 12.34 -12.66
CA PHE A 44 -4.41 11.49 -11.60
C PHE A 44 -4.09 10.10 -12.18
N LYS A 45 -2.81 9.75 -12.14
CA LYS A 45 -2.29 8.48 -12.67
C LYS A 45 -1.73 7.63 -11.54
N LEU A 46 -2.25 6.41 -11.41
CA LEU A 46 -1.74 5.45 -10.45
C LEU A 46 -0.78 4.50 -11.14
N TRP A 47 0.44 4.40 -10.63
CA TRP A 47 1.45 3.52 -11.18
C TRP A 47 1.71 2.33 -10.25
N ASP A 48 1.54 1.13 -10.78
CA ASP A 48 1.95 -0.11 -10.14
C ASP A 48 3.42 -0.37 -10.41
N ILE A 49 4.26 -0.13 -9.40
CA ILE A 49 5.71 -0.34 -9.49
C ILE A 49 6.04 -1.74 -8.93
N PRO A 50 6.86 -2.56 -9.63
CA PRO A 50 7.30 -3.88 -9.14
C PRO A 50 7.86 -3.83 -7.72
N GLY A 51 7.58 -4.83 -6.88
CA GLY A 51 8.07 -4.81 -5.50
C GLY A 51 9.60 -4.83 -5.42
N ALA A 52 10.19 -4.12 -4.47
CA ALA A 52 11.64 -4.04 -4.35
C ALA A 52 12.32 -5.39 -4.08
N ASP A 53 11.64 -6.30 -3.38
CA ASP A 53 12.13 -7.67 -3.12
C ASP A 53 12.21 -8.56 -4.38
N THR A 54 11.65 -8.11 -5.51
CA THR A 54 11.74 -8.83 -6.79
C THR A 54 12.97 -8.49 -7.60
N GLN A 55 13.77 -7.53 -7.14
CA GLN A 55 14.95 -7.08 -7.84
C GLN A 55 16.19 -7.26 -6.97
N GLU A 56 17.30 -7.65 -7.57
CA GLU A 56 18.59 -7.88 -6.90
C GLU A 56 19.27 -6.59 -6.42
N PHE A 57 18.53 -5.49 -6.31
CA PHE A 57 19.06 -4.16 -6.07
C PHE A 57 19.07 -3.80 -4.59
N ALA A 58 20.12 -3.12 -4.14
CA ALA A 58 20.09 -2.39 -2.88
C ALA A 58 18.98 -1.32 -2.96
N SER A 59 18.28 -1.09 -1.86
CA SER A 59 17.15 -0.14 -1.75
C SER A 59 17.48 1.29 -2.25
N GLU A 60 18.72 1.76 -2.06
CA GLU A 60 19.18 3.06 -2.60
C GLU A 60 19.16 3.12 -4.14
N THR A 61 19.47 2.00 -4.79
CA THR A 61 19.40 1.89 -6.26
C THR A 61 17.97 1.73 -6.76
N TYR A 62 17.05 1.25 -5.91
CA TYR A 62 15.66 1.04 -6.30
C TYR A 62 14.91 2.34 -6.60
N ILE A 63 15.05 3.39 -5.77
CA ILE A 63 14.41 4.70 -6.03
C ILE A 63 14.84 5.27 -7.36
N LYS A 64 16.14 5.18 -7.68
CA LYS A 64 16.68 5.66 -8.96
C LYS A 64 16.27 4.77 -10.13
N ALA A 65 16.38 3.45 -9.97
CA ALA A 65 16.06 2.48 -11.02
C ALA A 65 14.58 2.54 -11.43
N MET A 66 13.68 2.75 -10.46
CA MET A 66 12.25 2.90 -10.68
C MET A 66 11.81 4.33 -10.95
N GLY A 67 12.75 5.29 -10.91
CA GLY A 67 12.45 6.70 -11.15
C GLY A 67 11.45 7.29 -10.15
N LEU A 68 11.48 6.85 -8.88
CA LEU A 68 10.49 7.28 -7.88
C LEU A 68 10.51 8.79 -7.62
N THR A 69 11.62 9.46 -7.94
CA THR A 69 11.77 10.93 -7.91
C THR A 69 10.92 11.66 -8.95
N HIS A 70 10.33 10.96 -9.92
CA HIS A 70 9.45 11.55 -10.94
C HIS A 70 7.97 11.57 -10.55
N PHE A 71 7.62 10.99 -9.40
CA PHE A 71 6.25 10.97 -8.90
C PHE A 71 6.01 12.12 -7.94
N ASP A 72 4.80 12.66 -7.98
CA ASP A 72 4.36 13.70 -7.03
C ASP A 72 4.31 13.16 -5.59
N MET A 73 3.99 11.86 -5.45
CA MET A 73 4.00 11.14 -4.18
C MET A 73 4.09 9.63 -4.38
N VAL A 74 4.44 8.90 -3.32
CA VAL A 74 4.54 7.43 -3.34
C VAL A 74 3.67 6.80 -2.25
N VAL A 75 2.92 5.76 -2.60
CA VAL A 75 2.16 4.95 -1.62
C VAL A 75 2.90 3.64 -1.38
N ILE A 76 3.38 3.44 -0.16
CA ILE A 76 4.11 2.25 0.28
C ILE A 76 3.11 1.30 0.93
N ILE A 77 2.84 0.17 0.28
CA ILE A 77 1.90 -0.84 0.79
C ILE A 77 2.68 -1.91 1.53
N VAL A 78 2.39 -2.05 2.83
CA VAL A 78 3.10 -2.94 3.74
C VAL A 78 2.18 -4.03 4.29
N LEU A 79 2.77 -5.19 4.56
CA LEU A 79 2.26 -6.20 5.51
C LEU A 79 3.19 -6.21 6.71
N THR A 80 2.71 -6.63 7.89
CA THR A 80 3.59 -6.75 9.05
C THR A 80 4.56 -7.92 8.90
N PRO A 81 5.77 -7.79 9.49
CA PRO A 81 6.27 -6.61 10.20
C PRO A 81 6.87 -5.53 9.26
N TYR A 82 6.74 -4.25 9.64
CA TYR A 82 7.35 -3.11 8.93
C TYR A 82 8.85 -2.97 9.26
N THR A 83 9.60 -4.05 9.03
CA THR A 83 11.03 -4.15 9.40
C THR A 83 11.92 -4.51 8.23
N GLY A 84 11.38 -4.48 7.01
CA GLY A 84 12.06 -4.90 5.79
C GLY A 84 12.36 -3.75 4.82
N THR A 85 12.35 -4.10 3.53
CA THR A 85 12.69 -3.24 2.40
C THR A 85 11.83 -1.98 2.34
N GLU A 86 10.57 -2.05 2.74
CA GLU A 86 9.64 -0.91 2.73
C GLU A 86 10.08 0.22 3.67
N ARG A 87 10.66 -0.14 4.82
CA ARG A 87 11.21 0.86 5.75
C ARG A 87 12.39 1.59 5.13
N THR A 88 13.27 0.87 4.44
CA THR A 88 14.41 1.52 3.76
C THR A 88 13.93 2.41 2.62
N ILE A 89 12.92 1.99 1.86
CA ILE A 89 12.31 2.83 0.82
C ILE A 89 11.73 4.12 1.43
N ALA A 90 10.96 4.02 2.52
CA ALA A 90 10.38 5.19 3.18
C ALA A 90 11.45 6.19 3.65
N LEU A 91 12.50 5.71 4.30
CA LEU A 91 13.63 6.54 4.75
C LEU A 91 14.34 7.24 3.59
N GLU A 92 14.55 6.53 2.48
CA GLU A 92 15.19 7.12 1.31
C GLU A 92 14.26 8.11 0.57
N LEU A 93 12.95 7.86 0.50
CA LEU A 93 11.98 8.83 -0.02
C LEU A 93 11.96 10.10 0.82
N GLN A 94 12.00 9.96 2.16
CA GLN A 94 12.13 11.09 3.07
C GLN A 94 13.43 11.87 2.81
N ARG A 95 14.56 11.18 2.64
CA ARG A 95 15.86 11.80 2.32
C ARG A 95 15.84 12.54 0.98
N CYS A 96 15.09 12.02 0.00
CA CYS A 96 14.89 12.64 -1.30
C CYS A 96 13.83 13.75 -1.30
N GLY A 97 13.12 13.98 -0.19
CA GLY A 97 12.04 14.97 -0.10
C GLY A 97 10.79 14.60 -0.89
N ILE A 98 10.58 13.31 -1.18
CA ILE A 98 9.42 12.81 -1.91
C ILE A 98 8.31 12.51 -0.90
N PRO A 99 7.13 13.15 -1.01
CA PRO A 99 5.99 12.83 -0.17
C PRO A 99 5.61 11.36 -0.30
N HIS A 100 5.31 10.71 0.82
CA HIS A 100 4.87 9.32 0.79
C HIS A 100 3.89 8.99 1.90
N PHE A 101 3.05 8.00 1.63
CA PHE A 101 2.11 7.44 2.59
C PHE A 101 2.42 5.97 2.83
N VAL A 102 2.30 5.53 4.08
CA VAL A 102 2.42 4.10 4.44
C VAL A 102 1.04 3.53 4.70
N VAL A 103 0.73 2.46 3.97
CA VAL A 103 -0.58 1.80 3.96
C VAL A 103 -0.42 0.36 4.43
N ARG A 104 -0.96 0.05 5.62
CA ARG A 104 -1.06 -1.32 6.13
C ARG A 104 -2.30 -1.97 5.50
N SER A 105 -2.06 -2.84 4.54
CA SER A 105 -3.12 -3.56 3.84
C SER A 105 -3.53 -4.82 4.57
N LYS A 106 -4.67 -5.42 4.18
CA LYS A 106 -5.17 -6.71 4.69
C LYS A 106 -5.47 -6.76 6.18
N VAL A 107 -5.84 -5.63 6.79
CA VAL A 107 -6.19 -5.58 8.21
C VAL A 107 -7.43 -6.42 8.56
N ASP A 108 -8.25 -6.75 7.57
CA ASP A 108 -9.34 -7.73 7.72
C ASP A 108 -8.84 -9.10 8.18
N ILE A 109 -7.69 -9.55 7.66
CA ILE A 109 -7.10 -10.84 8.06
C ILE A 109 -6.62 -10.78 9.50
N ASP A 110 -6.00 -9.67 9.90
CA ASP A 110 -5.53 -9.48 11.28
C ASP A 110 -6.72 -9.46 12.26
N ILE A 111 -7.83 -8.79 11.90
CA ILE A 111 -9.08 -8.76 12.66
C ILE A 111 -9.68 -10.16 12.78
N GLU A 112 -9.81 -10.88 11.65
CA GLU A 112 -10.38 -12.23 11.60
C GLU A 112 -9.58 -13.21 12.49
N ASN A 113 -8.25 -13.19 12.39
CA ASN A 113 -7.37 -14.06 13.17
C ASN A 113 -7.43 -13.74 14.66
N ASN A 114 -7.31 -12.45 15.03
CA ASN A 114 -7.32 -12.05 16.44
C ASN A 114 -8.67 -12.33 17.11
N LEU A 115 -9.77 -12.16 16.38
CA LEU A 115 -11.09 -12.53 16.89
C LEU A 115 -11.22 -14.05 17.07
N ALA A 116 -10.79 -14.84 16.09
CA ALA A 116 -10.92 -16.29 16.12
C ALA A 116 -10.03 -16.97 17.18
N ASP A 117 -8.78 -16.51 17.31
CA ASP A 117 -7.77 -17.18 18.13
C ASP A 117 -7.72 -16.62 19.56
N LEU A 118 -8.04 -15.34 19.75
CA LEU A 118 -7.82 -14.61 21.01
C LEU A 118 -9.09 -13.90 21.54
N ASP A 119 -10.21 -13.96 20.83
CA ASP A 119 -11.46 -13.23 21.15
C ASP A 119 -11.25 -11.70 21.26
N ILE A 120 -10.28 -11.16 20.51
CA ILE A 120 -9.97 -9.73 20.51
C ILE A 120 -10.85 -9.02 19.47
N PRO A 121 -11.63 -8.00 19.86
CA PRO A 121 -12.52 -7.30 18.94
C PRO A 121 -11.76 -6.40 17.94
N GLU A 122 -12.43 -6.05 16.83
CA GLU A 122 -11.88 -5.24 15.73
C GLU A 122 -11.17 -3.97 16.21
N HIS A 123 -11.80 -3.19 17.09
CA HIS A 123 -11.25 -1.91 17.53
C HIS A 123 -9.94 -2.04 18.31
N GLU A 124 -9.78 -3.10 19.11
CA GLU A 124 -8.54 -3.39 19.84
C GLU A 124 -7.44 -3.87 18.88
N THR A 125 -7.79 -4.72 17.91
CA THR A 125 -6.85 -5.15 16.86
C THR A 125 -6.33 -3.95 16.07
N LEU A 126 -7.21 -3.06 15.61
CA LEU A 126 -6.81 -1.86 14.88
C LEU A 126 -5.95 -0.92 15.73
N ALA A 127 -6.27 -0.76 17.03
CA ALA A 127 -5.46 0.04 17.95
C ALA A 127 -4.06 -0.54 18.14
N ALA A 128 -3.96 -1.86 18.30
CA ALA A 128 -2.68 -2.57 18.42
C ALA A 128 -1.82 -2.40 17.15
N ILE A 129 -2.41 -2.55 15.96
CA ILE A 129 -1.71 -2.32 14.69
C ILE A 129 -1.22 -0.87 14.59
N ARG A 130 -2.04 0.13 14.99
CA ARG A 130 -1.58 1.53 14.98
C ARG A 130 -0.43 1.76 15.97
N ALA A 131 -0.48 1.14 17.14
CA ALA A 131 0.59 1.25 18.14
C ALA A 131 1.91 0.62 17.61
N ASP A 132 1.84 -0.54 16.97
CA ASP A 132 2.98 -1.20 16.32
C ASP A 132 3.59 -0.31 15.21
N MET A 133 2.75 0.23 14.33
CA MET A 133 3.19 1.16 13.27
C MET A 133 3.87 2.41 13.85
N LEU A 134 3.33 2.96 14.95
CA LEU A 134 3.92 4.10 15.64
C LEU A 134 5.28 3.79 16.26
N GLN A 135 5.50 2.56 16.78
CA GLN A 135 6.81 2.12 17.27
C GLN A 135 7.89 2.10 16.17
N HIS A 136 7.46 2.09 14.91
CA HIS A 136 8.32 2.17 13.73
C HIS A 136 8.29 3.54 13.04
N ASP A 137 7.99 4.60 13.79
CA ASP A 137 7.97 6.00 13.33
C ASP A 137 6.92 6.33 12.27
N ILE A 138 5.89 5.48 12.11
CA ILE A 138 4.75 5.75 11.25
C ILE A 138 3.61 6.33 12.08
N GLU A 139 3.58 7.66 12.20
CA GLU A 139 2.63 8.35 13.08
C GLU A 139 1.17 8.24 12.63
N ARG A 140 0.94 8.19 11.30
CA ARG A 140 -0.41 8.25 10.71
C ARG A 140 -0.59 7.19 9.62
N PRO A 141 -0.52 5.89 9.95
CA PRO A 141 -0.71 4.84 8.97
C PRO A 141 -2.16 4.84 8.45
N TYR A 142 -2.33 4.42 7.21
CA TYR A 142 -3.64 4.08 6.67
C TYR A 142 -3.85 2.57 6.79
N LEU A 143 -4.83 2.16 7.58
CA LEU A 143 -5.23 0.77 7.73
C LEU A 143 -6.34 0.47 6.73
N VAL A 144 -6.09 -0.40 5.76
CA VAL A 144 -7.03 -0.64 4.66
C VAL A 144 -7.28 -2.13 4.40
N SER A 145 -8.47 -2.42 3.89
CA SER A 145 -8.83 -3.73 3.35
C SER A 145 -9.42 -3.56 1.95
N SER A 146 -8.90 -4.28 0.97
CA SER A 146 -9.52 -4.36 -0.36
C SER A 146 -10.84 -5.14 -0.36
N ARG A 147 -11.10 -5.95 0.69
CA ARG A 147 -12.37 -6.69 0.83
C ARG A 147 -13.47 -5.84 1.46
N ARG A 148 -13.07 -4.91 2.32
CA ARG A 148 -13.93 -3.93 2.99
C ARG A 148 -13.37 -2.51 2.73
N PRO A 149 -13.63 -1.93 1.53
CA PRO A 149 -13.10 -0.62 1.18
C PRO A 149 -13.61 0.51 2.08
N HIS A 150 -14.83 0.37 2.63
CA HIS A 150 -15.43 1.39 3.49
C HIS A 150 -15.37 1.02 4.97
N GLY A 151 -15.40 2.03 5.84
CA GLY A 151 -15.36 1.85 7.30
C GLY A 151 -13.97 1.54 7.86
N LEU A 152 -12.93 1.86 7.09
CA LEU A 152 -11.51 1.87 7.44
C LEU A 152 -10.87 3.16 6.86
N ASP A 153 -9.55 3.19 6.64
CA ASP A 153 -8.85 4.41 6.23
C ASP A 153 -8.81 4.67 4.71
N LEU A 154 -9.43 3.84 3.85
CA LEU A 154 -9.33 4.02 2.40
C LEU A 154 -9.95 5.34 1.93
N ASP A 155 -11.14 5.70 2.44
CA ASP A 155 -11.81 6.95 2.08
C ASP A 155 -10.96 8.17 2.48
N ARG A 156 -10.32 8.10 3.66
CA ARG A 156 -9.37 9.12 4.15
C ARG A 156 -8.12 9.20 3.27
N LEU A 157 -7.56 8.05 2.87
CA LEU A 157 -6.42 7.99 1.96
C LEU A 157 -6.75 8.61 0.60
N MET A 158 -7.89 8.24 0.02
CA MET A 158 -8.33 8.79 -1.27
C MET A 158 -8.51 10.31 -1.21
N HIS A 159 -9.06 10.82 -0.11
CA HIS A 159 -9.15 12.26 0.12
C HIS A 159 -7.77 12.92 0.18
N ASP A 160 -6.84 12.36 0.96
CA ASP A 160 -5.51 12.94 1.17
C ASP A 160 -4.61 12.86 -0.08
N LEU A 161 -4.83 11.88 -0.96
CA LEU A 161 -4.10 11.74 -2.23
C LEU A 161 -4.49 12.79 -3.28
N VAL A 162 -5.66 13.42 -3.16
CA VAL A 162 -6.18 14.38 -4.16
C VAL A 162 -6.12 15.85 -3.69
N GLN A 163 -5.58 16.12 -2.50
CA GLN A 163 -5.29 17.46 -2.01
C GLN A 163 -3.94 17.96 -2.51
#